data_AF-J9E2P1-F1
#
_entry.id   AF-J9E2P1-F1
#
_cell.length_a   1.000
_cell.length_b   1.000
_cell.length_c   1.000
_cell.angle_alpha   90.00
_cell.angle_beta   90.00
_cell.angle_gamma   90.00
#
_symmetry.space_group_name_H-M   'P 1'
#
loop_
_entity.id
_entity.type
_entity.pdbx_description
1 polymer ?
#
loop_
_entity_poly.entity_id
_entity_poly.type
_entity_poly.pdbx_seq_one_letter_code
_entity_poly.pdbx_strand_id
1 'polypeptide(L)' 'MAEITELWRECVRWMIECGILDAKHRVAEADAEIGEFATILRDGVLLCLLCNRLCENCIDIKDLQQRPQMAQ' A
#
# COMPACT_ATOMS: atom_id res chain seq x y z
N MET A 1 20.89 -18.33 10.63
CA MET A 1 20.81 -16.88 10.39
C MET A 1 19.49 -16.67 9.70
N ALA A 2 18.48 -16.11 10.38
CA ALA A 2 17.28 -15.69 9.68
C ALA A 2 17.74 -14.62 8.69
N GLU A 3 17.57 -14.85 7.39
CA GLU A 3 17.67 -13.75 6.44
C GLU A 3 16.74 -12.66 6.97
N ILE A 4 17.28 -11.47 7.21
CA ILE A 4 16.48 -10.29 7.45
C ILE A 4 15.86 -9.99 6.10
N THR A 5 14.82 -10.76 5.75
CA THR A 5 13.91 -10.38 4.68
C THR A 5 13.48 -8.97 5.05
N GLU A 6 13.77 -8.01 4.19
CA GLU A 6 13.52 -6.62 4.54
C GLU A 6 12.04 -6.47 4.93
N LEU A 7 11.75 -5.97 6.13
CA LEU A 7 10.38 -5.97 6.68
C LEU A 7 9.36 -5.30 5.73
N TRP A 8 9.82 -4.34 4.92
CA TRP A 8 8.97 -3.71 3.91
C TRP A 8 8.54 -4.69 2.81
N ARG A 9 9.37 -5.67 2.44
CA ARG A 9 9.01 -6.74 1.48
C ARG A 9 7.99 -7.70 2.08
N GLU A 10 8.10 -8.00 3.37
CA GLU A 10 7.06 -8.77 4.07
C GLU A 10 5.74 -7.98 4.12
N CYS A 11 5.80 -6.68 4.34
CA CYS A 11 4.63 -5.80 4.28
C CYS A 11 3.99 -5.79 2.88
N VAL A 12 4.79 -5.71 1.81
CA VAL A 12 4.29 -5.80 0.42
C VAL A 12 3.58 -7.14 0.19
N ARG A 13 4.18 -8.26 0.61
CA ARG A 13 3.57 -9.59 0.49
C ARG A 13 2.24 -9.66 1.23
N TRP A 14 2.19 -9.17 2.46
CA TRP A 14 0.96 -9.13 3.24
C TRP A 14 -0.13 -8.26 2.60
N MET A 15 0.24 -7.10 2.03
CA MET A 15 -0.71 -6.27 1.28
C MET A 15 -1.27 -6.97 0.03
N ILE A 16 -0.47 -7.83 -0.63
CA ILE A 16 -0.95 -8.69 -1.72
C ILE A 16 -1.93 -9.74 -1.19
N GLU A 17 -1.62 -10.41 -0.08
CA GLU A 17 -2.52 -11.39 0.55
C GLU A 17 -3.84 -10.78 1.03
N CYS A 18 -3.80 -9.54 1.51
CA CYS A 18 -5.02 -8.77 1.81
C CYS A 18 -5.82 -8.42 0.55
N GLY A 19 -5.22 -8.49 -0.65
CA GLY A 19 -5.85 -8.11 -1.92
C GLY A 19 -5.82 -6.60 -2.19
N ILE A 20 -4.93 -5.87 -1.53
CA ILE A 20 -4.72 -4.43 -1.72
C ILE A 20 -3.76 -4.14 -2.87
N LEU A 21 -2.77 -5.01 -3.06
CA LEU A 21 -1.81 -4.96 -4.16
C LEU A 21 -1.95 -6.19 -5.05
N ASP A 22 -1.71 -6.01 -6.35
CA ASP A 22 -1.59 -7.14 -7.28
C ASP A 22 -0.19 -7.77 -7.15
N ALA A 23 -0.09 -9.09 -7.31
CA ALA A 23 1.19 -9.80 -7.29
C ALA A 23 2.14 -9.38 -8.42
N LYS A 24 1.62 -8.78 -9.50
CA LYS A 24 2.37 -8.23 -10.63
C LYS A 24 2.68 -6.74 -10.46
N HIS A 25 2.37 -6.16 -9.30
CA HIS A 25 2.67 -4.76 -9.03
C HIS A 25 4.19 -4.54 -8.95
N ARG A 26 4.71 -3.43 -9.48
CA ARG A 26 6.15 -3.13 -9.54
C ARG A 26 6.87 -3.29 -8.20
N VAL A 27 6.24 -2.87 -7.09
CA VAL A 27 6.81 -3.02 -5.73
C VAL A 27 6.97 -4.47 -5.25
N ALA A 28 6.37 -5.44 -5.94
CA ALA A 28 6.51 -6.86 -5.68
C ALA A 28 7.70 -7.49 -6.44
N GLU A 29 8.32 -6.75 -7.37
CA GLU A 29 9.47 -7.20 -8.14
C GLU A 29 10.73 -7.26 -7.25
N ALA A 30 11.70 -8.09 -7.65
CA ALA A 30 12.90 -8.33 -6.86
C ALA A 30 13.81 -7.09 -6.76
N ASP A 31 13.86 -6.30 -7.83
CA ASP A 31 14.64 -5.07 -7.97
C ASP A 31 13.93 -3.82 -7.41
N ALA A 32 12.68 -3.96 -6.95
CA ALA A 32 11.97 -2.86 -6.31
C ALA A 32 12.71 -2.34 -5.07
N GLU A 33 12.67 -1.02 -4.90
CA GLU A 33 13.26 -0.34 -3.76
C GLU A 33 12.21 0.14 -2.76
N ILE A 34 12.62 0.29 -1.50
CA ILE A 34 11.75 0.82 -0.43
C ILE A 34 11.17 2.20 -0.76
N GLY A 35 11.87 3.01 -1.55
CA GLY A 35 11.39 4.33 -1.99
C GLY A 35 10.16 4.23 -2.88
N GLU A 36 10.09 3.20 -3.73
CA GLU A 36 8.92 2.94 -4.59
C GLU A 36 7.73 2.48 -3.74
N PHE A 37 7.97 1.61 -2.76
CA PHE A 37 6.95 1.21 -1.80
C PHE A 37 6.45 2.40 -0.97
N ALA A 38 7.34 3.25 -0.47
CA ALA A 38 6.94 4.46 0.25
C ALA A 38 6.15 5.44 -0.63
N THR A 39 6.48 5.52 -1.93
CA THR A 39 5.79 6.40 -2.90
C THR A 39 4.34 5.98 -3.08
N ILE A 40 4.05 4.68 -3.20
CA ILE A 40 2.67 4.21 -3.37
C ILE A 40 1.82 4.38 -2.11
N LEU A 41 2.43 4.38 -0.92
CA LEU A 41 1.70 4.60 0.33
C LEU A 41 1.52 6.09 0.67
N ARG A 42 2.24 6.98 -0.03
CA ARG A 42 2.40 8.39 0.33
C ARG A 42 1.10 9.17 0.38
N ASP A 43 0.17 8.86 -0.51
CA ASP A 43 -1.14 9.52 -0.57
C ASP A 43 -2.12 9.01 0.52
N GLY A 44 -1.74 7.94 1.24
CA GLY A 44 -2.54 7.32 2.29
C GLY A 44 -3.72 6.50 1.78
N VAL A 45 -4.03 6.53 0.48
CA VAL A 45 -5.23 5.87 -0.08
C VAL A 45 -5.11 4.36 0.09
N LEU A 46 -3.96 3.77 -0.26
CA LEU A 46 -3.73 2.33 -0.08
C LEU A 46 -3.79 1.91 1.39
N LEU A 47 -3.33 2.76 2.31
CA LEU A 47 -3.41 2.47 3.75
C LEU A 47 -4.86 2.47 4.23
N CYS A 48 -5.67 3.40 3.75
CA CYS A 48 -7.09 3.43 4.10
C CYS A 48 -7.87 2.25 3.49
N LEU A 49 -7.56 1.87 2.25
CA LEU A 49 -8.11 0.67 1.62
C LEU A 49 -7.74 -0.59 2.41
N LEU A 50 -6.48 -0.69 2.86
CA LEU A 50 -6.02 -1.77 3.73
C LEU A 50 -6.80 -1.82 5.05
N CYS A 51 -6.99 -0.68 5.72
CA CYS A 51 -7.81 -0.62 6.94
C CYS A 51 -9.23 -1.12 6.71
N ASN A 52 -9.88 -0.68 5.62
CA ASN A 52 -11.21 -1.14 5.24
C ASN A 52 -11.28 -2.62 4.87
N ARG A 53 -10.16 -3.19 4.41
CA ARG A 53 -10.07 -4.62 4.10
C ARG A 53 -9.95 -5.49 5.35
N LEU A 54 -9.27 -4.98 6.38
CA LEU A 54 -9.12 -5.67 7.67
C LEU A 54 -10.34 -5.50 8.57
N CYS A 55 -11.00 -4.35 8.48
CA CYS A 55 -12.20 -4.01 9.22
C CYS A 55 -13.16 -3.29 8.29
N GLU A 56 -14.23 -3.97 7.89
CA GLU A 56 -15.21 -3.43 6.94
C GLU A 56 -15.80 -2.11 7.46
N ASN A 57 -15.84 -1.09 6.59
CA ASN A 57 -16.39 0.24 6.86
C ASN A 57 -15.68 1.01 8.00
N CYS A 58 -14.42 0.73 8.30
CA CYS A 58 -13.66 1.47 9.30
C CYS A 58 -13.36 2.94 8.88
N ILE A 59 -13.26 3.20 7.58
CA ILE A 59 -12.98 4.51 6.98
C ILE A 59 -13.99 4.76 5.85
N ASP A 60 -14.67 5.91 5.86
CA ASP A 60 -15.56 6.28 4.76
C ASP A 60 -14.72 6.58 3.50
N ILE A 61 -14.95 5.79 2.46
CA ILE A 61 -14.27 5.90 1.16
C ILE A 61 -14.53 7.27 0.50
N LYS A 62 -15.61 7.95 0.87
CA LYS A 62 -15.92 9.31 0.40
C LYS A 62 -14.92 10.33 0.92
N ASP A 63 -14.34 10.12 2.09
CA ASP A 63 -13.31 10.98 2.66
C ASP A 63 -11.93 10.73 2.02
N LEU A 64 -11.73 9.59 1.35
CA LEU A 64 -10.48 9.28 0.63
C LEU A 64 -10.31 10.10 -0.64
N GLN A 65 -11.41 10.52 -1.26
CA GLN A 65 -11.39 11.37 -2.45
C GLN A 65 -11.37 12.86 -2.08
N GLN A 66 -10.43 13.29 -1.24
CA GLN A 66 -10.07 14.71 -1.22
C GLN A 66 -9.08 14.93 -2.35
N ARG A 67 -9.62 15.19 -3.55
CA ARG A 67 -8.88 15.60 -4.76
C ARG A 67 -7.64 16.41 -4.38
N PRO A 68 -6.46 16.20 -5.01
CA PRO A 68 -5.54 17.31 -5.12
C PRO A 68 -6.28 18.41 -5.91
N GLN A 69 -6.90 19.35 -5.20
CA GLN A 69 -7.20 20.66 -5.75
C GLN A 69 -5.86 21.35 -5.94
N MET A 70 -5.07 20.90 -6.91
CA MET A 70 -4.10 21.78 -7.51
C MET A 70 -4.89 22.74 -8.38
N ALA A 71 -5.13 23.91 -7.79
CA ALA A 71 -5.35 25.12 -8.54
C ALA A 71 -4.19 25.30 -9.52
N GLN A 72 -4.50 25.33 -10.82
CA GLN A 72 -3.84 26.21 -11.78
C GLN A 72 -4.78 26.51 -12.93
#